data_AF-A0A942FS61-F1
#
_entry.id   AF-A0A942FS61-F1
#
_cell.length_a   1.000
_cell.length_b   1.000
_cell.length_c   1.000
_cell.angle_alpha   90.00
_cell.angle_beta   90.00
_cell.angle_gamma   90.00
#
_symmetry.space_group_name_H-M   'P 1'
#
loop_
_entity.id
_entity.type
_entity.pdbx_description
1 polymer ?
#
loop_
_entity_poly.entity_id
_entity_poly.type
_entity_poly.pdbx_seq_one_letter_code
_entity_poly.pdbx_strand_id
1 'polypeptide(L)'
;MIEYTNSRPLRIIGPHTEVLTRDNLPPPDTTRWVASRKAQVVAAVQSGLMSLEEVMRRYNLSLEEFYSWQHAMDRAGVKGLRVAWSQQDRLTRRRNQQRADQLVAA
;
A
#
# COMPACT_ATOMS: atom_id res chain seq x y z
N MET A 1 -12.00 -16.11 -19.13
CA MET A 1 -11.61 -14.69 -19.31
C MET A 1 -12.51 -13.90 -18.39
N ILE A 2 -12.01 -13.43 -17.23
CA ILE A 2 -12.89 -12.82 -16.22
C ILE A 2 -13.07 -11.35 -16.58
N GLU A 3 -14.20 -11.03 -17.20
CA GLU A 3 -14.69 -9.67 -17.34
C GLU A 3 -15.34 -9.21 -16.03
N TYR A 4 -14.83 -8.12 -15.45
CA TYR A 4 -15.35 -7.54 -14.20
C TYR A 4 -16.41 -6.48 -14.49
N THR A 5 -17.61 -6.92 -14.85
CA THR A 5 -18.84 -6.11 -14.72
C THR A 5 -19.29 -6.13 -13.26
N ASN A 6 -19.80 -5.09 -12.59
CA ASN A 6 -19.92 -3.66 -12.84
C ASN A 6 -20.57 -3.10 -11.56
N SER A 7 -19.83 -2.99 -10.47
CA SER A 7 -20.29 -2.33 -9.23
C SER A 7 -19.10 -1.85 -8.41
N ARG A 8 -18.30 -0.94 -8.97
CA ARG A 8 -17.29 -0.24 -8.17
C ARG A 8 -18.00 0.69 -7.18
N PRO A 9 -17.66 0.67 -5.88
CA PRO A 9 -18.26 1.61 -4.93
C PRO A 9 -17.91 3.04 -5.34
N LEU A 10 -18.89 3.95 -5.28
CA LEU A 10 -18.68 5.37 -5.61
C LEU A 10 -17.87 6.11 -4.52
N ARG A 11 -17.92 5.61 -3.29
CA ARG A 11 -17.23 6.14 -2.12
C ARG A 11 -16.89 5.03 -1.14
N ILE A 12 -15.80 5.22 -0.40
CA ILE A 12 -15.35 4.31 0.65
C ILE A 12 -14.94 5.14 1.88
N ILE A 13 -14.94 4.52 3.05
CA ILE A 13 -14.37 5.11 4.26
C ILE A 13 -12.88 4.77 4.26
N GLY A 14 -12.05 5.81 4.18
CA GLY A 14 -10.61 5.73 4.19
C GLY A 14 -10.04 5.41 5.58
N PRO A 15 -8.73 5.14 5.65
CA PRO A 15 -8.06 4.67 6.87
C PRO A 15 -7.97 5.73 7.98
N HIS A 16 -8.30 7.00 7.67
CA HIS A 16 -8.42 8.10 8.63
C HIS A 16 -9.87 8.57 8.81
N THR A 17 -10.85 7.70 8.53
CA THR A 17 -12.28 8.04 8.59
C THR A 17 -12.70 9.09 7.55
N GLU A 18 -11.84 9.35 6.57
CA GLU A 18 -12.08 10.25 5.45
C GLU A 18 -12.93 9.59 4.38
N VAL A 19 -13.86 10.32 3.74
CA VAL A 19 -14.60 9.77 2.60
C VAL A 19 -13.70 9.84 1.37
N LEU A 20 -13.25 8.68 0.90
CA LEU A 20 -12.48 8.56 -0.33
C LEU A 20 -13.42 8.30 -1.50
N THR A 21 -13.32 9.16 -2.50
CA THR A 21 -13.93 9.04 -3.81
C THR A 21 -12.81 9.03 -4.85
N ARG A 22 -13.12 8.66 -6.09
CA ARG A 22 -12.13 8.65 -7.19
C ARG A 22 -11.48 10.02 -7.42
N ASP A 23 -12.19 11.09 -7.10
CA ASP A 23 -11.73 12.48 -7.25
C ASP A 23 -10.88 12.96 -6.08
N ASN A 24 -11.10 12.40 -4.88
CA ASN A 24 -10.32 12.72 -3.68
C ASN A 24 -9.02 11.90 -3.56
N LEU A 25 -8.74 11.04 -4.55
CA LEU A 25 -7.46 10.32 -4.61
C LEU A 25 -6.31 11.28 -4.93
N PRO A 26 -5.06 10.90 -4.60
CA PRO A 26 -3.89 11.69 -4.94
C PRO A 26 -3.89 12.11 -6.42
N PRO A 27 -3.50 13.36 -6.73
CA PRO A 27 -3.35 13.80 -8.11
C PRO A 27 -2.38 12.90 -8.91
N PRO A 28 -2.59 12.68 -10.22
CA PRO A 28 -1.74 11.81 -11.03
C PRO A 28 -0.28 12.30 -11.13
N ASP A 29 -0.03 13.59 -10.94
CA ASP A 29 1.29 14.22 -10.88
C ASP A 29 1.98 14.07 -9.49
N THR A 30 1.45 13.22 -8.62
CA THR A 30 2.03 12.97 -7.30
C THR A 30 3.40 12.30 -7.41
N THR A 31 4.45 13.07 -7.15
CA THR A 31 5.83 12.60 -7.06
C THR A 31 6.24 12.20 -5.63
N ARG A 32 5.72 12.90 -4.62
CA ARG A 32 6.04 12.64 -3.20
C ARG A 32 4.97 11.77 -2.52
N TRP A 33 5.34 10.52 -2.23
CA TRP A 33 4.51 9.55 -1.53
C TRP A 33 4.69 9.60 -0.01
N VAL A 34 3.80 10.32 0.66
CA VAL A 34 3.67 10.28 2.13
C VAL A 34 2.79 9.12 2.58
N ALA A 35 2.90 8.72 3.86
CA ALA A 35 2.18 7.57 4.41
C ALA A 35 0.66 7.60 4.17
N SER A 36 0.03 8.77 4.32
CA SER A 36 -1.40 8.96 4.07
C SER A 36 -1.77 8.72 2.60
N ARG A 37 -1.03 9.30 1.63
CA ARG A 37 -1.27 9.10 0.19
C ARG A 37 -1.13 7.63 -0.21
N LYS A 38 -0.11 6.94 0.31
CA LYS A 38 0.07 5.50 0.09
C LYS A 38 -1.13 4.71 0.63
N ALA A 39 -1.59 5.05 1.83
CA ALA A 39 -2.72 4.38 2.47
C ALA A 39 -4.02 4.58 1.67
N GLN A 40 -4.26 5.78 1.14
CA GLN A 40 -5.41 6.08 0.28
C GLN A 40 -5.42 5.21 -0.99
N VAL A 41 -4.27 5.08 -1.66
CA VAL A 41 -4.15 4.25 -2.86
C VAL A 41 -4.38 2.77 -2.56
N VAL A 42 -3.77 2.25 -1.47
CA VAL A 42 -3.97 0.85 -1.09
C VAL A 42 -5.44 0.60 -0.70
N ALA A 43 -6.06 1.50 0.07
CA ALA A 43 -7.48 1.39 0.44
C ALA A 43 -8.41 1.47 -0.78
N ALA A 44 -8.10 2.32 -1.75
CA ALA A 44 -8.87 2.43 -3.00
C ALA A 44 -8.83 1.15 -3.84
N VAL A 45 -7.69 0.45 -3.86
CA VAL A 45 -7.57 -0.83 -4.57
C VAL A 45 -8.25 -1.96 -3.80
N GLN A 46 -8.04 -2.06 -2.49
CA GLN A 46 -8.63 -3.13 -1.67
C GLN A 46 -10.15 -3.08 -1.63
N SER A 47 -10.73 -1.89 -1.67
CA SER A 47 -12.19 -1.68 -1.68
C SER A 47 -12.81 -1.76 -3.07
N GLY A 48 -12.01 -1.89 -4.13
CA GLY A 48 -12.51 -1.93 -5.51
C GLY A 48 -12.92 -0.57 -6.10
N LEU A 49 -12.59 0.55 -5.43
CA LEU A 49 -12.81 1.91 -5.96
C LEU A 49 -11.96 2.15 -7.23
N MET A 50 -10.74 1.62 -7.27
CA MET A 50 -9.84 1.66 -8.42
C MET A 50 -9.20 0.29 -8.64
N SER A 51 -8.98 -0.13 -9.89
CA SER A 51 -8.25 -1.37 -10.14
C SER A 51 -6.74 -1.16 -9.95
N LEU A 52 -6.04 -2.26 -9.63
CA LEU A 52 -4.58 -2.23 -9.49
C LEU A 52 -3.88 -1.73 -10.76
N GLU A 53 -4.30 -2.23 -11.92
CA GLU A 53 -3.77 -1.79 -13.22
C GLU A 53 -3.99 -0.30 -13.47
N GLU A 54 -5.13 0.24 -13.04
CA GLU A 54 -5.42 1.67 -13.18
C GLU A 54 -4.51 2.52 -12.29
N VAL A 55 -4.25 2.08 -11.06
CA VAL A 55 -3.28 2.74 -10.15
C VAL A 55 -1.87 2.69 -10.73
N MET A 56 -1.43 1.54 -11.22
CA MET A 56 -0.10 1.37 -11.80
C MET A 56 0.09 2.29 -13.00
N ARG A 57 -0.91 2.38 -13.89
CA ARG A 57 -0.87 3.31 -15.05
C ARG A 57 -0.95 4.77 -14.64
N ARG A 58 -1.85 5.12 -13.70
CA ARG A 58 -2.11 6.51 -13.30
C ARG A 58 -0.93 7.14 -12.56
N TYR A 59 -0.22 6.37 -11.75
CA TYR A 59 0.86 6.86 -10.90
C TYR A 59 2.24 6.33 -11.29
N ASN A 60 2.33 5.59 -12.39
CA ASN A 60 3.55 4.94 -12.86
C ASN A 60 4.24 4.10 -11.75
N LEU A 61 3.44 3.37 -10.98
CA LEU A 61 3.92 2.53 -9.88
C LEU A 61 4.19 1.11 -10.36
N SER A 62 5.29 0.52 -9.89
CA SER A 62 5.53 -0.90 -10.09
C SER A 62 4.61 -1.75 -9.21
N LEU A 63 4.39 -2.99 -9.64
CA LEU A 63 3.61 -3.98 -8.89
C LEU A 63 4.24 -4.24 -7.50
N GLU A 64 5.57 -4.34 -7.45
CA GLU A 64 6.33 -4.56 -6.23
C GLU A 64 6.19 -3.40 -5.23
N GLU A 65 6.22 -2.15 -5.71
CA GLU A 65 6.02 -0.98 -4.86
C GLU A 65 4.63 -0.98 -4.22
N PHE A 66 3.59 -1.30 -4.99
CA PHE A 66 2.24 -1.40 -4.46
C PHE A 66 2.14 -2.48 -3.37
N TYR A 67 2.65 -3.70 -3.64
CA TYR A 67 2.63 -4.78 -2.66
C TYR A 67 3.47 -4.47 -1.42
N SER A 68 4.58 -3.75 -1.59
CA SER A 68 5.38 -3.26 -0.46
C SER A 68 4.55 -2.37 0.46
N TRP A 69 3.71 -1.48 -0.10
CA TRP A 69 2.81 -0.64 0.68
C TRP A 69 1.68 -1.45 1.31
N GLN A 70 1.05 -2.34 0.55
CA GLN A 70 0.02 -3.23 1.06
C GLN A 70 0.54 -4.05 2.26
N HIS A 71 1.67 -4.73 2.12
CA HIS A 71 2.27 -5.51 3.20
C HIS A 71 2.70 -4.68 4.42
N ALA A 72 3.14 -3.44 4.21
CA ALA A 72 3.43 -2.53 5.33
C ALA A 72 2.14 -2.14 6.07
N MET A 73 1.05 -1.92 5.32
CA MET A 73 -0.26 -1.58 5.86
C MET A 73 -0.92 -2.76 6.58
N ASP A 74 -0.83 -3.97 6.04
CA ASP A 74 -1.42 -5.17 6.66
C ASP A 74 -0.75 -5.51 8.01
N ARG A 75 0.55 -5.20 8.16
CA ARG A 75 1.30 -5.50 9.38
C ARG A 75 1.19 -4.45 10.48
N ALA A 76 1.08 -3.18 10.13
CA ALA A 76 1.16 -2.07 11.10
C ALA A 76 0.20 -0.91 10.83
N GLY A 77 -0.77 -1.11 9.93
CA GLY A 77 -1.69 -0.08 9.47
C GLY A 77 -0.95 1.08 8.80
N VAL A 78 -1.57 2.26 8.81
CA VAL A 78 -0.98 3.48 8.19
C VAL A 78 0.37 3.86 8.81
N LYS A 79 0.60 3.52 10.08
CA LYS A 79 1.89 3.77 10.74
C LYS A 79 3.03 3.04 10.04
N GLY A 80 2.75 1.88 9.43
CA GLY A 80 3.70 1.09 8.67
C GLY A 80 4.24 1.76 7.41
N LEU A 81 3.50 2.72 6.85
CA LEU A 81 3.85 3.43 5.62
C LEU A 81 4.76 4.64 5.86
N ARG A 82 5.06 4.96 7.14
CA ARG A 82 6.01 6.02 7.49
C ARG A 82 7.44 5.57 7.19
N VAL A 83 8.25 6.47 6.62
CA VAL A 83 9.66 6.19 6.28
C VAL A 83 10.45 5.65 7.48
N ALA A 84 10.24 6.24 8.67
CA ALA A 84 10.84 5.77 9.91
C ALA A 84 10.50 4.30 10.22
N TRP A 85 9.26 3.88 9.94
CA TRP A 85 8.82 2.52 10.16
C TRP A 85 9.37 1.56 9.10
N SER A 86 9.46 1.98 7.83
CA SER A 86 10.08 1.17 6.77
C SER A 86 11.55 0.86 7.04
N GLN A 87 12.30 1.80 7.64
CA GLN A 87 13.69 1.55 8.07
C GLN A 87 13.75 0.55 9.23
N GLN A 88 12.87 0.71 10.23
CA GLN A 88 12.82 -0.18 11.38
C GLN A 88 12.40 -1.61 11.02
N ASP A 89 11.43 -1.78 10.11
CA ASP A 89 11.03 -3.10 9.59
C ASP A 89 12.19 -3.82 8.88
N ARG A 90 12.96 -3.10 8.05
CA ARG A 90 14.16 -3.65 7.40
C ARG A 90 15.21 -4.11 8.40
N LEU A 91 15.46 -3.32 9.45
CA LEU A 91 16.41 -3.66 10.52
C LEU A 91 15.94 -4.87 11.32
N THR A 92 14.66 -4.93 11.66
CA THR A 92 14.06 -6.07 12.38
C THR A 92 14.11 -7.35 11.54
N ARG A 93 13.76 -7.28 10.25
CA ARG A 93 13.87 -8.42 9.33
C ARG A 93 15.31 -8.92 9.20
N ARG A 94 16.29 -8.02 9.05
CA ARG A 94 17.72 -8.40 9.00
C ARG A 94 18.18 -9.08 10.29
N ARG A 95 17.80 -8.57 11.47
CA ARG A 95 18.15 -9.19 12.75
C ARG A 95 17.53 -10.59 12.90
N ASN A 96 16.27 -10.74 12.48
CA ASN A 96 15.60 -12.03 12.53
C ASN A 96 16.24 -13.03 11.56
N GLN A 97 16.64 -12.59 10.36
CA GLN A 97 17.37 -13.43 9.42
C GLN A 97 18.72 -13.88 9.99
N GLN A 98 19.51 -12.96 10.54
CA GLN A 98 20.79 -13.28 11.16
C GLN A 98 20.67 -14.26 12.32
N ARG A 99 19.61 -14.16 13.14
CA ARG A 99 19.32 -15.13 14.19
C ARG A 99 18.95 -16.50 13.64
N ALA A 100 18.13 -16.56 12.60
CA ALA A 100 17.75 -17.82 11.96
C ALA A 100 18.99 -18.51 11.35
N ASP A 101 19.84 -17.74 10.65
CA ASP A 101 21.08 -18.26 10.05
C ASP A 101 22.05 -18.79 11.13
N GLN A 102 22.15 -18.12 12.28
CA GLN A 102 22.95 -18.59 13.42
C GLN A 102 22.43 -19.89 14.03
N LEU A 103 21.10 -20.08 14.11
CA LEU A 103 20.50 -21.32 14.64
C LEU A 103 20.63 -22.50 13.69
N VAL A 104 20.72 -22.24 12.37
CA VAL A 104 20.94 -23.27 11.35
C VAL A 104 22.41 -23.69 11.27
N ALA A 105 23.33 -22.79 11.65
CA ALA A 105 24.77 -23.03 11.62
C ALA A 105 25.34 -23.63 12.93
N ALA A 106 24.51 -23.82 13.96
CA ALA A 106 24.87 -24.40 15.26
C ALA A 106 24.33 -25.82 15.40
#